data_AF-A0A2H5VE82-F1
#
_entry.id   AF-A0A2H5VE82-F1
#
_cell.length_a   1.000
_cell.length_b   1.000
_cell.length_c   1.000
_cell.angle_alpha   90.00
_cell.angle_beta   90.00
_cell.angle_gamma   90.00
#
_symmetry.space_group_name_H-M   'P 1'
#
loop_
_entity.id
_entity.type
_entity.pdbx_description
1 polymer ?
#
loop_
_entity_poly.entity_id
_entity_poly.type
_entity_poly.pdbx_seq_one_letter_code
_entity_poly.pdbx_strand_id
1 'polypeptide(L)'
;MGHLDNVAASTNGGFNIIAKNSLGEYKINYFIPNEKLGLAIGYSDYKKEGGTEALRKILNRPIRKDIYVENLGRISSATLALVNGDIDGFIEMIWEERFHELRRANIGAYGFFNFKELLELKRYLFDTFGVALNISGAGPNIQIVYNKEKMRNWEELKNYVEAWFLKKKVKINIKKVNIAKEGAYDKALRLTSKLL
;
A
#
# COMPACT_ATOMS: atom_id res chain seq x y z
N MET A 1 5.38 18.99 7.29
CA MET A 1 3.97 18.71 6.94
C MET A 1 3.73 17.22 7.07
N GLY A 2 2.75 16.81 7.88
CA GLY A 2 2.37 15.40 8.02
C GLY A 2 1.79 14.84 6.71
N HIS A 3 1.99 13.55 6.47
CA HIS A 3 1.35 12.87 5.35
C HIS A 3 -0.13 12.63 5.72
N LEU A 4 -1.03 13.36 5.05
CA LEU A 4 -2.47 13.37 5.34
C LEU A 4 -3.16 12.03 5.09
N ASP A 5 -2.58 11.18 4.25
CA ASP A 5 -3.03 9.81 3.97
C ASP A 5 -3.15 8.97 5.25
N ASN A 6 -2.11 8.96 6.09
CA ASN A 6 -2.10 8.22 7.35
C ASN A 6 -2.99 8.87 8.41
N VAL A 7 -3.00 10.20 8.47
CA VAL A 7 -3.81 10.95 9.45
C VAL A 7 -5.30 10.75 9.17
N ALA A 8 -5.73 10.91 7.91
CA ALA A 8 -7.11 10.69 7.51
C ALA A 8 -7.55 9.25 7.77
N ALA A 9 -6.75 8.26 7.36
CA ALA A 9 -7.06 6.84 7.59
C ALA A 9 -7.15 6.48 9.08
N SER A 10 -6.28 7.05 9.93
CA SER A 10 -6.33 6.83 11.38
C SER A 10 -7.53 7.53 12.04
N THR A 11 -7.93 8.68 11.51
CA THR A 11 -9.00 9.52 12.08
C THR A 11 -10.38 8.98 11.70
N ASN A 12 -10.57 8.63 10.42
CA ASN A 12 -11.86 8.24 9.85
C ASN A 12 -12.03 6.72 9.71
N GLY A 13 -10.94 5.95 9.77
CA GLY A 13 -10.93 4.56 9.33
C GLY A 13 -11.10 4.45 7.81
N GLY A 14 -11.45 3.25 7.35
CA GLY A 14 -11.78 2.95 5.96
C GLY A 14 -10.67 3.30 4.97
N PHE A 15 -11.07 3.54 3.73
CA PHE A 15 -10.21 4.08 2.68
C PHE A 15 -10.50 5.56 2.48
N ASN A 16 -9.45 6.34 2.19
CA ASN A 16 -9.53 7.79 2.05
C ASN A 16 -8.87 8.21 0.75
N ILE A 17 -9.60 8.89 -0.13
CA ILE A 17 -9.07 9.56 -1.32
C ILE A 17 -8.89 11.03 -0.98
N ILE A 18 -7.65 11.50 -1.11
CA ILE A 18 -7.26 12.85 -0.69
C ILE A 18 -6.79 13.62 -1.91
N ALA A 19 -7.38 14.79 -2.13
CA ALA A 19 -6.93 15.75 -3.12
C ALA A 19 -6.69 17.10 -2.46
N LYS A 20 -5.76 17.88 -3.00
CA LYS A 20 -5.54 19.27 -2.63
C LYS A 20 -5.90 20.14 -3.83
N ASN A 21 -6.80 21.10 -3.66
CA ASN A 21 -7.17 22.01 -4.74
C ASN A 21 -6.11 23.11 -4.93
N SER A 22 -6.28 23.95 -5.96
CA SER A 22 -5.38 25.07 -6.27
C SER A 22 -5.33 26.14 -5.17
N LEU A 23 -6.37 26.26 -4.36
CA LEU A 23 -6.44 27.16 -3.19
C LEU A 23 -5.70 26.60 -1.97
N GLY A 24 -5.25 25.35 -2.06
CA GLY A 24 -4.51 24.66 -1.01
C GLY A 24 -5.38 23.95 0.02
N GLU A 25 -6.69 23.86 -0.22
CA GLU A 25 -7.64 23.17 0.63
C GLU A 25 -7.66 21.67 0.32
N TYR A 26 -7.86 20.86 1.35
CA TYR A 26 -7.94 19.40 1.20
C TYR A 26 -9.38 18.94 1.06
N LYS A 27 -9.64 18.12 0.06
CA LYS A 27 -10.86 17.32 -0.06
C LYS A 27 -10.53 15.88 0.30
N ILE A 28 -11.24 15.33 1.29
CA ILE A 28 -11.08 13.95 1.74
C ILE A 28 -12.41 13.23 1.49
N ASN A 29 -12.38 12.21 0.63
CA ASN A 29 -13.53 11.33 0.43
C ASN A 29 -13.26 10.00 1.13
N TYR A 30 -14.14 9.65 2.07
CA TYR A 30 -14.09 8.39 2.81
C TYR A 30 -15.03 7.36 2.20
N PHE A 31 -14.61 6.10 2.19
CA PHE A 31 -15.48 4.99 1.86
C PHE A 31 -15.03 3.69 2.55
N ILE A 32 -15.97 2.76 2.71
CA ILE A 32 -15.69 1.41 3.19
C ILE A 32 -15.52 0.52 1.95
N PRO A 33 -14.36 -0.14 1.78
CA PRO A 33 -14.15 -1.01 0.63
C PRO A 33 -15.04 -2.25 0.71
N ASN A 34 -15.29 -2.86 -0.44
CA ASN A 34 -16.01 -4.13 -0.51
C ASN A 34 -15.36 -5.19 0.39
N GLU A 35 -16.18 -5.96 1.10
CA GLU A 35 -15.74 -6.94 2.10
C GLU A 35 -14.91 -8.10 1.53
N LYS A 36 -14.96 -8.32 0.21
CA LYS A 36 -14.09 -9.24 -0.54
C LYS A 36 -12.63 -8.78 -0.56
N LEU A 37 -12.33 -7.50 -0.29
CA LEU A 37 -10.97 -7.00 -0.22
C LEU A 37 -10.24 -7.56 1.02
N GLY A 38 -9.17 -8.28 0.77
CA GLY A 38 -8.25 -8.82 1.77
C GLY A 38 -6.98 -7.99 1.86
N LEU A 39 -6.48 -7.85 3.10
CA LEU A 39 -5.23 -7.17 3.39
C LEU A 39 -4.37 -8.04 4.33
N ALA A 40 -3.08 -8.02 4.09
CA ALA A 40 -2.08 -8.52 5.03
C ALA A 40 -0.89 -7.57 5.07
N ILE A 41 -0.23 -7.50 6.22
CA ILE A 41 0.94 -6.64 6.44
C ILE A 41 2.14 -7.54 6.73
N GLY A 42 3.22 -7.33 5.99
CA GLY A 42 4.54 -7.90 6.28
C GLY A 42 5.34 -6.91 7.11
N TYR A 43 5.50 -7.19 8.39
CA TYR A 43 6.30 -6.40 9.31
C TYR A 43 7.78 -6.74 9.14
N SER A 44 8.57 -5.79 8.66
CA SER A 44 9.99 -5.97 8.39
C SER A 44 10.84 -5.59 9.60
N ASP A 45 11.89 -6.37 9.87
CA ASP A 45 12.94 -6.01 10.84
C ASP A 45 14.01 -5.08 10.27
N TYR A 46 13.99 -4.83 8.95
CA TYR A 46 14.99 -4.02 8.28
C TYR A 46 14.94 -2.58 8.79
N LYS A 47 16.11 -2.04 9.12
CA LYS A 47 16.26 -0.63 9.49
C LYS A 47 16.88 0.10 8.32
N LYS A 48 16.14 1.08 7.81
CA LYS A 48 16.60 1.97 6.75
C LYS A 48 17.82 2.75 7.19
N GLU A 49 18.83 2.80 6.34
CA GLU A 49 19.94 3.72 6.48
C GLU A 49 19.50 5.13 6.02
N GLY A 50 19.84 6.19 6.78
CA GLY A 50 19.58 7.59 6.39
C GLY A 50 18.17 8.16 6.63
N GLY A 51 17.24 7.37 7.22
CA GLY A 51 15.91 7.84 7.63
C GLY A 51 14.96 8.27 6.49
N THR A 52 13.78 8.78 6.84
CA THR A 52 12.73 9.16 5.86
C THR A 52 13.14 10.33 4.96
N GLU A 53 14.06 11.18 5.42
CA GLU A 53 14.50 12.37 4.69
C GLU A 53 15.36 12.04 3.47
N ALA A 54 16.26 11.04 3.57
CA ALA A 54 17.03 10.53 2.44
C ALA A 54 16.11 9.95 1.35
N LEU A 55 15.04 9.26 1.75
CA LEU A 55 14.01 8.73 0.84
C LEU A 55 13.18 9.82 0.17
N ARG A 56 13.11 11.02 0.74
CA ARG A 56 12.40 12.16 0.10
C ARG A 56 13.27 12.82 -0.96
N LYS A 57 14.59 12.94 -0.72
CA LYS A 57 15.52 13.54 -1.69
C LYS A 57 15.53 12.81 -3.03
N ILE A 58 15.42 11.47 -3.04
CA ILE A 58 15.40 10.71 -4.30
C ILE A 58 14.13 10.92 -5.13
N LEU A 59 13.05 11.39 -4.50
CA LEU A 59 11.77 11.63 -5.18
C LEU A 59 11.71 12.99 -5.88
N ASN A 60 12.60 13.92 -5.53
CA ASN A 60 12.65 15.27 -6.13
C ASN A 60 13.11 15.28 -7.59
N ARG A 61 13.56 14.14 -8.14
CA ARG A 61 13.92 14.06 -9.57
C ARG A 61 12.65 14.11 -10.43
N PRO A 62 12.62 14.89 -11.52
CA PRO A 62 11.48 14.96 -12.42
C PRO A 62 11.00 13.58 -12.88
N ILE A 63 9.70 13.44 -13.12
CA ILE A 63 9.09 12.25 -13.72
C ILE A 63 8.98 12.50 -15.23
N ARG A 64 9.25 11.48 -16.05
CA ARG A 64 8.88 11.56 -17.46
C ARG A 64 7.37 11.68 -17.60
N LYS A 65 6.91 12.50 -18.56
CA LYS A 65 5.49 12.79 -18.78
C LYS A 65 4.66 11.53 -19.05
N ASP A 66 5.19 10.60 -19.83
CA ASP A 66 4.53 9.33 -20.16
C ASP A 66 4.28 8.46 -18.91
N ILE A 67 5.28 8.32 -18.04
CA ILE A 67 5.16 7.59 -16.76
C ILE A 67 4.12 8.27 -15.85
N TYR A 68 4.11 9.60 -15.82
CA TYR A 68 3.15 10.35 -15.02
C TYR A 68 1.71 10.11 -15.49
N VAL A 69 1.46 10.23 -16.80
CA VAL A 69 0.13 10.01 -17.41
C VAL A 69 -0.33 8.57 -17.17
N GLU A 70 0.56 7.59 -17.35
CA GLU A 70 0.23 6.19 -17.11
C GLU A 70 -0.12 5.93 -15.64
N ASN A 71 0.69 6.43 -14.70
CA ASN A 71 0.40 6.29 -13.27
C ASN A 71 -0.92 6.95 -12.88
N LEU A 72 -1.23 8.13 -13.44
CA LEU A 72 -2.51 8.80 -13.19
C LEU A 72 -3.69 7.97 -13.72
N GLY A 73 -3.54 7.38 -14.91
CA GLY A 73 -4.53 6.45 -15.47
C GLY A 73 -4.75 5.23 -14.57
N ARG A 74 -3.66 4.59 -14.13
CA ARG A 74 -3.72 3.44 -13.21
C ARG A 74 -4.39 3.79 -11.88
N ILE A 75 -4.03 4.91 -11.27
CA ILE A 75 -4.66 5.38 -10.00
C ILE A 75 -6.15 5.65 -10.20
N SER A 76 -6.53 6.26 -11.32
CA SER A 76 -7.93 6.56 -11.62
C SER A 76 -8.74 5.27 -11.80
N SER A 77 -8.22 4.32 -12.58
CA SER A 77 -8.85 3.01 -12.79
C SER A 77 -8.90 2.18 -11.51
N ALA A 78 -7.83 2.17 -10.71
CA ALA A 78 -7.79 1.52 -9.40
C ALA A 78 -8.87 2.08 -8.47
N THR A 79 -9.00 3.41 -8.43
CA THR A 79 -9.99 4.09 -7.60
C THR A 79 -11.41 3.72 -8.02
N LEU A 80 -11.70 3.75 -9.32
CA LEU A 80 -13.00 3.38 -9.86
C LEU A 80 -13.35 1.91 -9.57
N ALA A 81 -12.41 0.99 -9.81
CA ALA A 81 -12.60 -0.44 -9.54
C ALA A 81 -12.90 -0.68 -8.06
N LEU A 82 -12.14 -0.04 -7.17
CA LEU A 82 -12.33 -0.16 -5.73
C LEU A 82 -13.68 0.39 -5.26
N VAL A 83 -14.13 1.53 -5.79
CA VAL A 83 -15.45 2.11 -5.47
C VAL A 83 -16.59 1.24 -6.00
N ASN A 84 -16.42 0.62 -7.17
CA ASN A 84 -17.42 -0.28 -7.76
C ASN A 84 -17.41 -1.70 -7.17
N GLY A 85 -16.49 -1.99 -6.24
CA GLY A 85 -16.33 -3.33 -5.66
C GLY A 85 -15.69 -4.35 -6.59
N ASP A 86 -15.09 -3.92 -7.71
CA ASP A 86 -14.26 -4.75 -8.58
C ASP A 86 -12.86 -4.91 -7.96
N ILE A 87 -12.73 -5.93 -7.11
CA ILE A 87 -11.49 -6.19 -6.37
C ILE A 87 -10.37 -6.68 -7.29
N ASP A 88 -10.70 -7.44 -8.32
CA ASP A 88 -9.68 -8.01 -9.21
C ASP A 88 -9.11 -6.92 -10.13
N GLY A 89 -9.97 -6.08 -10.71
CA GLY A 89 -9.55 -4.91 -11.46
C GLY A 89 -8.75 -3.93 -10.60
N PHE A 90 -9.11 -3.77 -9.32
CA PHE A 90 -8.29 -2.99 -8.38
C PHE A 90 -6.87 -3.56 -8.23
N ILE A 91 -6.74 -4.87 -7.96
CA ILE A 91 -5.44 -5.56 -7.81
C ILE A 91 -4.59 -5.43 -9.08
N GLU A 92 -5.20 -5.59 -10.26
CA GLU A 92 -4.53 -5.44 -11.56
C GLU A 92 -3.93 -4.02 -11.75
N MET A 93 -4.60 -3.00 -11.23
CA MET A 93 -4.11 -1.63 -11.35
C MET A 93 -3.02 -1.29 -10.31
N ILE A 94 -2.95 -2.01 -9.18
CA ILE A 94 -2.03 -1.67 -8.07
C ILE A 94 -0.87 -2.65 -7.86
N TRP A 95 -0.75 -3.75 -8.62
CA TRP A 95 0.37 -4.69 -8.43
C TRP A 95 1.74 -4.08 -8.77
N GLU A 96 1.78 -3.01 -9.56
CA GLU A 96 2.99 -2.32 -9.98
C GLU A 96 2.93 -0.81 -9.65
N GLU A 97 3.96 -0.30 -8.97
CA GLU A 97 4.17 1.15 -8.76
C GLU A 97 5.48 1.53 -9.44
N ARG A 98 5.41 2.42 -10.44
CA ARG A 98 6.52 2.68 -11.36
C ARG A 98 7.38 3.87 -10.97
N PHE A 99 7.21 4.45 -9.79
CA PHE A 99 7.80 5.73 -9.46
C PHE A 99 8.53 5.74 -8.11
N HIS A 100 7.78 5.82 -7.01
CA HIS A 100 8.35 5.90 -5.68
C HIS A 100 9.07 4.60 -5.29
N GLU A 101 8.45 3.47 -5.57
CA GLU A 101 8.93 2.15 -5.18
C GLU A 101 10.23 1.81 -5.89
N LEU A 102 10.27 2.00 -7.20
CA LEU A 102 11.46 1.79 -8.03
C LEU A 102 12.66 2.61 -7.51
N ARG A 103 12.44 3.90 -7.26
CA ARG A 103 13.50 4.81 -6.82
C ARG A 103 14.04 4.45 -5.45
N ARG A 104 13.16 4.09 -4.52
CA ARG A 104 13.53 3.73 -3.15
C ARG A 104 14.18 2.35 -3.07
N ALA A 105 13.74 1.37 -3.86
CA ALA A 105 14.39 0.06 -3.92
C ALA A 105 15.85 0.17 -4.36
N ASN A 106 16.16 1.04 -5.32
CA ASN A 106 17.53 1.21 -5.84
C ASN A 106 18.53 1.83 -4.87
N ILE A 107 18.08 2.36 -3.75
CA ILE A 107 18.93 2.85 -2.66
C ILE A 107 18.82 1.98 -1.41
N GLY A 108 18.29 0.76 -1.54
CA GLY A 108 18.19 -0.19 -0.45
C GLY A 108 17.13 0.16 0.61
N ALA A 109 16.14 1.00 0.29
CA ALA A 109 15.15 1.46 1.29
C ALA A 109 14.32 0.35 1.94
N TYR A 110 14.31 -0.84 1.35
CA TYR A 110 13.46 -1.97 1.72
C TYR A 110 14.26 -3.24 2.05
N GLY A 111 15.58 -3.20 1.91
CA GLY A 111 16.43 -4.38 2.04
C GLY A 111 17.55 -4.43 1.01
N PHE A 112 18.23 -5.56 0.95
CA PHE A 112 19.37 -5.81 0.09
C PHE A 112 18.95 -6.38 -1.27
N PHE A 113 18.10 -5.65 -1.98
CA PHE A 113 17.64 -5.97 -3.33
C PHE A 113 17.32 -4.70 -4.12
N ASN A 114 17.42 -4.78 -5.45
CA ASN A 114 17.11 -3.67 -6.34
C ASN A 114 15.67 -3.73 -6.88
N PHE A 115 15.29 -2.73 -7.67
CA PHE A 115 13.94 -2.66 -8.22
C PHE A 115 13.56 -3.81 -9.16
N LYS A 116 14.52 -4.38 -9.92
CA LYS A 116 14.24 -5.47 -10.86
C LYS A 116 13.86 -6.73 -10.11
N GLU A 117 14.63 -7.06 -9.08
CA GLU A 117 14.37 -8.21 -8.21
C GLU A 117 13.01 -8.06 -7.50
N LEU A 118 12.66 -6.85 -7.04
CA LEU A 118 11.36 -6.59 -6.46
C LEU A 118 10.24 -6.72 -7.50
N LEU A 119 10.42 -6.20 -8.71
CA LEU A 119 9.42 -6.27 -9.78
C LEU A 119 9.17 -7.72 -10.23
N GLU A 120 10.22 -8.53 -10.34
CA GLU A 120 10.12 -9.96 -10.63
C GLU A 120 9.30 -10.70 -9.57
N LEU A 121 9.54 -10.40 -8.29
CA LEU A 121 8.74 -10.93 -7.19
C LEU A 121 7.27 -10.52 -7.34
N LYS A 122 6.99 -9.22 -7.51
CA LYS A 122 5.62 -8.71 -7.62
C LYS A 122 4.87 -9.34 -8.79
N ARG A 123 5.55 -9.47 -9.94
CA ARG A 123 4.99 -10.11 -11.13
C ARG A 123 4.67 -11.58 -10.88
N TYR A 124 5.61 -12.33 -10.31
CA TYR A 124 5.38 -13.73 -9.95
C TYR A 124 4.18 -13.90 -9.01
N LEU A 125 4.07 -13.04 -7.98
CA LEU A 125 2.96 -13.08 -7.03
C LEU A 125 1.61 -12.73 -7.66
N PHE A 126 1.60 -11.75 -8.57
CA PHE A 126 0.40 -11.39 -9.32
C PHE A 126 -0.04 -12.53 -10.23
N ASP A 127 0.87 -13.05 -11.06
CA ASP A 127 0.56 -14.09 -12.05
C ASP A 127 0.18 -15.44 -11.39
N THR A 128 0.81 -15.78 -10.25
CA THR A 128 0.63 -17.09 -9.57
C THR A 128 -0.49 -17.09 -8.53
N PHE A 129 -0.60 -16.02 -7.74
CA PHE A 129 -1.54 -15.97 -6.61
C PHE A 129 -2.65 -14.93 -6.76
N GLY A 130 -2.63 -14.11 -7.82
CA GLY A 130 -3.61 -13.04 -8.02
C GLY A 130 -3.55 -11.96 -6.93
N VAL A 131 -2.35 -11.64 -6.44
CA VAL A 131 -2.17 -10.63 -5.38
C VAL A 131 -1.32 -9.46 -5.83
N ALA A 132 -1.51 -8.33 -5.17
CA ALA A 132 -0.63 -7.18 -5.28
C ALA A 132 0.20 -7.05 -3.99
N LEU A 133 1.48 -7.36 -4.05
CA LEU A 133 2.45 -6.95 -3.04
C LEU A 133 2.79 -5.48 -3.28
N ASN A 134 2.79 -4.65 -2.24
CA ASN A 134 3.10 -3.23 -2.32
C ASN A 134 3.91 -2.80 -1.11
N ILE A 135 4.65 -1.69 -1.22
CA ILE A 135 5.29 -1.10 -0.05
C ILE A 135 4.26 -0.32 0.78
N SER A 136 4.23 -0.56 2.10
CA SER A 136 3.39 0.20 3.02
C SER A 136 4.01 1.57 3.28
N GLY A 137 3.40 2.62 2.71
CA GLY A 137 3.86 4.01 2.87
C GLY A 137 5.28 4.23 2.32
N ALA A 138 6.21 4.55 3.21
CA ALA A 138 7.63 4.70 2.84
C ALA A 138 8.44 3.40 2.97
N GLY A 139 7.83 2.29 3.40
CA GLY A 139 8.52 1.05 3.78
C GLY A 139 9.12 1.10 5.19
N PRO A 140 9.88 0.08 5.63
CA PRO A 140 10.23 -1.14 4.90
C PRO A 140 9.16 -2.24 4.98
N ASN A 141 8.07 -1.99 5.73
CA ASN A 141 6.92 -2.88 5.75
C ASN A 141 6.28 -2.98 4.37
N ILE A 142 5.72 -4.15 4.09
CA ILE A 142 4.96 -4.43 2.88
C ILE A 142 3.48 -4.62 3.22
N GLN A 143 2.64 -4.47 2.21
CA GLN A 143 1.24 -4.82 2.26
C GLN A 143 0.92 -5.77 1.09
N ILE A 144 0.13 -6.80 1.35
CA ILE A 144 -0.37 -7.73 0.35
C ILE A 144 -1.87 -7.54 0.26
N VAL A 145 -2.32 -7.15 -0.93
CA VAL A 145 -3.73 -6.95 -1.25
C VAL A 145 -4.20 -8.12 -2.10
N TYR A 146 -5.34 -8.71 -1.73
CA TYR A 146 -5.86 -9.90 -2.38
C TYR A 146 -7.39 -9.92 -2.36
N ASN A 147 -7.99 -10.70 -3.26
CA ASN A 147 -9.41 -11.00 -3.21
C ASN A 147 -9.65 -12.21 -2.29
N LYS A 148 -10.37 -12.01 -1.18
CA LYS A 148 -10.63 -13.06 -0.17
C LYS A 148 -11.34 -14.29 -0.76
N GLU A 149 -12.21 -14.09 -1.74
CA GLU A 149 -12.98 -15.19 -2.36
C GLU A 149 -12.11 -16.06 -3.28
N LYS A 150 -11.06 -15.48 -3.86
CA LYS A 150 -10.16 -16.16 -4.80
C LYS A 150 -8.87 -16.68 -4.15
N MET A 151 -8.53 -16.19 -2.97
CA MET A 151 -7.32 -16.60 -2.25
C MET A 151 -7.46 -18.05 -1.75
N ARG A 152 -6.76 -19.00 -2.40
CA ARG A 152 -6.75 -20.42 -2.04
C ARG A 152 -5.52 -20.84 -1.24
N ASN A 153 -4.33 -20.40 -1.63
CA ASN A 153 -3.07 -20.92 -1.10
C ASN A 153 -2.33 -19.91 -0.23
N TRP A 154 -2.99 -19.41 0.82
CA TRP A 154 -2.44 -18.34 1.65
C TRP A 154 -1.10 -18.70 2.31
N GLU A 155 -0.97 -19.90 2.88
CA GLU A 155 0.27 -20.33 3.56
C GLU A 155 1.43 -20.50 2.56
N GLU A 156 1.15 -20.95 1.34
CA GLU A 156 2.16 -21.06 0.28
C GLU A 156 2.70 -19.68 -0.11
N LEU A 157 1.79 -18.72 -0.39
CA LEU A 157 2.15 -17.33 -0.66
C LEU A 157 2.95 -16.74 0.50
N LYS A 158 2.47 -16.92 1.74
CA LYS A 158 3.13 -16.38 2.92
C LYS A 158 4.56 -16.91 3.04
N ASN A 159 4.72 -18.23 2.98
CA ASN A 159 6.02 -18.89 3.09
C ASN A 159 6.95 -18.47 1.95
N TYR A 160 6.44 -18.34 0.72
CA TYR A 160 7.23 -17.89 -0.42
C TYR A 160 7.78 -16.48 -0.20
N VAL A 161 6.91 -15.53 0.20
CA VAL A 161 7.31 -14.13 0.40
C VAL A 161 8.28 -14.01 1.58
N GLU A 162 8.00 -14.67 2.72
CA GLU A 162 8.90 -14.69 3.88
C GLU A 162 10.27 -15.28 3.51
N ALA A 163 10.32 -16.39 2.76
CA ALA A 163 11.56 -17.00 2.30
C ALA A 163 12.32 -16.12 1.30
N TRP A 164 11.63 -15.43 0.38
CA TRP A 164 12.25 -14.52 -0.57
C TRP A 164 12.96 -13.37 0.15
N PHE A 165 12.29 -12.73 1.11
CA PHE A 165 12.89 -11.64 1.90
C PHE A 165 14.03 -12.15 2.78
N LEU A 166 13.90 -13.34 3.37
CA LEU A 166 14.96 -13.95 4.18
C LEU A 166 16.24 -14.20 3.35
N LYS A 167 16.11 -14.66 2.09
CA LYS A 167 17.25 -14.78 1.15
C LYS A 167 17.95 -13.44 0.90
N LYS A 168 17.22 -12.33 1.03
CA LYS A 168 17.76 -10.96 0.95
C LYS A 168 18.18 -10.40 2.30
N LYS A 169 18.38 -11.26 3.31
CA LYS A 169 18.78 -10.88 4.68
C LYS A 169 17.81 -9.90 5.35
N VAL A 170 16.52 -10.00 5.02
CA VAL A 170 15.45 -9.23 5.66
C VAL A 170 14.44 -10.21 6.24
N LYS A 171 14.16 -10.11 7.55
CA LYS A 171 13.08 -10.90 8.15
C LYS A 171 11.79 -10.10 8.02
N ILE A 172 10.76 -10.74 7.51
CA ILE A 172 9.40 -10.21 7.54
C ILE A 172 8.48 -11.20 8.25
N ASN A 173 7.48 -10.68 8.95
CA ASN A 173 6.40 -11.48 9.54
C ASN A 173 5.07 -11.03 8.93
N ILE A 174 4.45 -11.88 8.13
CA ILE A 174 3.22 -11.54 7.40
C ILE A 174 2.00 -11.95 8.23
N LYS A 175 1.11 -10.98 8.48
CA LYS A 175 -0.16 -11.20 9.18
C LYS A 175 -1.33 -10.68 8.36
N LYS A 176 -2.39 -11.50 8.23
CA LYS A 176 -3.69 -11.00 7.76
C LYS A 176 -4.21 -9.96 8.75
N VAL A 177 -4.76 -8.87 8.22
CA VAL A 177 -5.35 -7.81 9.02
C VAL A 177 -6.73 -7.47 8.46
N ASN A 178 -7.59 -6.95 9.33
CA ASN A 178 -8.85 -6.37 8.89
C ASN A 178 -8.66 -4.89 8.59
N ILE A 179 -9.34 -4.42 7.55
CA ILE A 179 -9.45 -2.99 7.28
C ILE A 179 -10.41 -2.42 8.33
N ALA A 180 -9.91 -1.49 9.14
CA ALA A 180 -10.73 -0.82 10.14
C ALA A 180 -11.82 -0.01 9.42
N LYS A 181 -13.09 -0.21 9.79
CA LYS A 181 -14.21 0.58 9.23
C LYS A 181 -14.35 1.94 9.90
N GLU A 182 -13.85 2.06 11.13
CA GLU A 182 -13.97 3.23 12.00
C GLU A 182 -12.59 3.69 12.45
N GLY A 183 -12.44 5.00 12.60
CA GLY A 183 -11.21 5.62 13.08
C GLY A 183 -11.30 6.09 14.53
N ALA A 184 -10.31 6.88 14.94
CA ALA A 184 -10.26 7.47 16.27
C ALA A 184 -11.45 8.41 16.54
N TYR A 185 -11.94 9.13 15.51
CA TYR A 185 -13.04 10.06 15.64
C TYR A 185 -14.36 9.36 15.98
N ASP A 186 -14.71 8.29 15.26
CA ASP A 186 -15.93 7.51 15.51
C ASP A 186 -15.95 6.90 16.91
N LYS A 187 -14.78 6.43 17.37
CA LYS A 187 -14.61 5.89 18.72
C LYS A 187 -14.83 6.98 19.79
N ALA A 188 -14.31 8.18 19.57
CA ALA A 188 -14.50 9.30 20.49
C ALA A 188 -15.98 9.70 20.60
N LEU A 189 -16.71 9.78 19.48
CA LEU A 189 -18.15 10.09 19.46
C LEU A 189 -19.00 9.08 20.24
N ARG A 190 -18.66 7.78 20.16
CA ARG A 190 -19.38 6.73 20.92
C ARG A 190 -19.14 6.79 22.42
N LEU A 191 -17.95 7.26 22.84
CA LEU A 191 -17.63 7.39 24.25
C LEU A 191 -18.39 8.58 24.86
N THR A 192 -18.50 9.69 24.14
CA THR A 192 -19.26 10.85 24.60
C THR A 192 -20.76 10.63 24.58
N SER A 193 -21.30 9.88 23.61
CA SER A 193 -22.73 9.55 23.55
C SER A 193 -23.20 8.57 24.64
N LYS A 194 -22.28 7.91 25.35
CA LYS A 194 -22.58 7.03 26.51
C LYS A 194 -22.50 7.75 27.85
N LEU A 195 -22.05 9.01 27.85
CA LEU A 195 -21.91 9.85 29.04
C LEU A 195 -23.07 10.86 29.18
N LEU A 196 -24.03 10.83 28.26
CA LEU A 196 -25.31 11.55 28.28
C LEU A 196 -26.45 10.55 28.49
#